data_AF-B3T6D6-F1
#
_entry.id   AF-B3T6D6-F1
#
_cell.length_a   1.000
_cell.length_b   1.000
_cell.length_c   1.000
_cell.angle_alpha   90.00
_cell.angle_beta   90.00
_cell.angle_gamma   90.00
#
_symmetry.space_group_name_H-M   'P 1'
#
loop_
_entity.id
_entity.type
_entity.pdbx_description
1 polymer ?
#
loop_
_entity_poly.entity_id
_entity_poly.type
_entity_poly.pdbx_seq_one_letter_code
_entity_poly.pdbx_strand_id
1 'polypeptide(L)'
;MLQLPFYQSGGLSPAEAARRCGLASFGDAGIMVAAYLGASVGSGKTPWLVDWPISRFVGFLGIGLAITAMVEVLAVGADWGWSYSAIMPLVPGTKIGLIPIAMWVAVPTASLWLARRLGTGPR
;
A
#
# COMPACT_ATOMS: atom_id res chain seq x y z
N MET A 1 13.83 2.77 3.76
CA MET A 1 12.89 1.95 2.96
C MET A 1 12.96 0.51 3.46
N LEU A 2 11.99 0.07 4.28
CA LEU A 2 12.03 -1.27 4.92
C LEU A 2 11.81 -2.42 3.92
N GLN A 3 11.20 -2.14 2.76
CA GLN A 3 10.93 -3.13 1.72
C GLN A 3 12.12 -3.39 0.78
N LEU A 4 13.15 -2.53 0.80
CA LEU A 4 14.25 -2.56 -0.18
C LEU A 4 14.98 -3.92 -0.30
N PRO A 5 15.26 -4.66 0.79
CA PRO A 5 15.96 -5.95 0.70
C PRO A 5 15.20 -7.03 -0.09
N PHE A 6 13.88 -6.88 -0.20
CA PHE A 6 13.00 -7.86 -0.83
C PHE A 6 12.88 -7.69 -2.35
N TYR A 7 13.44 -6.62 -2.90
CA TYR A 7 13.49 -6.36 -4.33
C TYR A 7 14.93 -6.47 -4.84
N GLN A 8 15.11 -6.96 -6.07
CA GLN A 8 16.42 -6.94 -6.71
C GLN A 8 16.78 -5.51 -7.09
N SER A 9 17.68 -4.90 -6.31
CA SER A 9 18.37 -3.68 -6.70
C SER A 9 19.50 -4.04 -7.67
N GLY A 10 19.19 -4.36 -8.92
CA GLY A 10 20.18 -4.82 -9.91
C GLY A 10 21.27 -3.79 -10.19
N GLY A 11 22.33 -3.75 -9.39
CA GLY A 11 23.48 -2.85 -9.53
C GLY A 11 23.17 -1.35 -9.42
N LEU A 12 21.96 -0.98 -9.02
CA LEU A 12 21.52 0.42 -8.94
C LEU A 12 22.33 1.18 -7.89
N SER A 13 22.69 2.42 -8.20
CA SER A 13 23.25 3.32 -7.20
C SER A 13 22.26 3.52 -6.04
N PRO A 14 22.72 3.80 -4.81
CA PRO A 14 21.82 4.10 -3.69
C PRO A 14 20.84 5.24 -4.00
N ALA A 15 21.26 6.22 -4.82
CA ALA A 15 20.42 7.34 -5.24
C ALA A 15 19.34 6.91 -6.24
N GLU A 16 19.66 6.06 -7.23
CA GLU A 16 18.67 5.47 -8.13
C GLU A 16 17.64 4.62 -7.37
N ALA A 17 18.11 3.80 -6.44
CA ALA A 17 17.24 2.98 -5.59
C ALA A 17 16.30 3.87 -4.77
N ALA A 18 16.83 4.92 -4.14
CA ALA A 18 16.02 5.87 -3.39
C ALA A 18 14.97 6.58 -4.28
N ARG A 19 15.32 6.99 -5.50
CA ARG A 19 14.38 7.61 -6.46
C ARG A 19 13.27 6.66 -6.86
N ARG A 20 13.60 5.41 -7.23
CA ARG A 20 12.60 4.40 -7.64
C ARG A 20 11.66 4.05 -6.50
N CYS A 21 12.20 3.85 -5.30
CA CYS A 21 11.38 3.60 -4.12
C CYS A 21 10.54 4.83 -3.76
N GLY A 22 11.07 6.04 -3.90
CA GLY A 22 10.31 7.28 -3.70
C GLY A 22 9.13 7.40 -4.67
N LEU A 23 9.35 7.06 -5.94
CA LEU A 23 8.29 7.01 -6.95
C LEU A 23 7.23 5.96 -6.62
N ALA A 24 7.66 4.77 -6.18
CA ALA A 24 6.75 3.71 -5.75
C ALA A 24 5.90 4.15 -4.55
N SER A 25 6.52 4.74 -3.51
CA SER A 25 5.80 5.28 -2.35
C SER A 25 4.87 6.43 -2.71
N PHE A 26 5.21 7.26 -3.70
CA PHE A 26 4.31 8.28 -4.21
C PHE A 26 3.11 7.66 -4.93
N GLY A 27 3.32 6.58 -5.70
CA GLY A 27 2.26 5.77 -6.27
C GLY A 27 1.34 5.19 -5.20
N ASP A 28 1.89 4.58 -4.14
CA ASP A 28 1.12 4.05 -3.02
C ASP A 28 0.27 5.13 -2.33
N ALA A 29 0.82 6.34 -2.14
CA ALA A 29 0.06 7.46 -1.59
C ALA A 29 -1.13 7.83 -2.50
N GLY A 30 -0.94 7.82 -3.83
CA GLY A 30 -2.03 8.01 -4.79
C GLY A 30 -3.11 6.92 -4.70
N ILE A 31 -2.70 5.65 -4.56
CA ILE A 31 -3.63 4.54 -4.36
C ILE A 31 -4.41 4.72 -3.05
N MET A 32 -3.76 5.17 -1.96
CA MET A 32 -4.44 5.43 -0.69
C MET A 32 -5.53 6.49 -0.83
N VAL A 33 -5.26 7.58 -1.55
CA VAL A 33 -6.27 8.62 -1.84
C VAL A 33 -7.41 8.04 -2.67
N ALA A 34 -7.11 7.29 -3.73
CA ALA A 34 -8.13 6.67 -4.59
C ALA A 34 -9.00 5.67 -3.81
N ALA A 35 -8.39 4.82 -2.99
CA ALA A 35 -9.09 3.86 -2.14
C ALA A 35 -9.98 4.56 -1.11
N TYR A 36 -9.52 5.66 -0.52
CA TYR A 36 -10.30 6.46 0.41
C TYR A 36 -11.51 7.10 -0.28
N LEU A 37 -11.31 7.72 -1.44
CA LEU A 37 -12.38 8.32 -2.23
C LEU A 37 -13.39 7.26 -2.66
N GLY A 38 -12.92 6.10 -3.14
CA GLY A 38 -13.76 4.97 -3.52
C GLY A 38 -14.62 4.46 -2.35
N ALA A 39 -14.02 4.27 -1.17
CA ALA A 39 -14.73 3.89 0.05
C ALA A 39 -15.66 5.00 0.60
N SER A 40 -15.51 6.24 0.11
CA SER A 40 -16.36 7.38 0.45
C SER A 40 -17.57 7.53 -0.49
N VAL A 41 -17.59 6.86 -1.64
CA VAL A 41 -18.71 6.93 -2.60
C VAL A 41 -19.99 6.44 -1.90
N GLY A 42 -21.08 7.22 -2.02
CA GLY A 42 -22.35 6.93 -1.35
C GLY A 42 -22.43 7.36 0.12
N SER A 43 -21.41 8.05 0.63
CA SER A 43 -21.40 8.65 1.97
C SER A 43 -21.62 10.16 1.92
N GLY A 44 -22.65 10.67 2.60
CA GLY A 44 -22.82 12.10 2.84
C GLY A 44 -21.94 12.66 3.98
N LYS A 45 -21.18 11.79 4.67
CA LYS A 45 -20.32 12.16 5.81
C LYS A 45 -18.87 11.80 5.48
N THR A 46 -18.14 12.80 5.04
CA THR A 46 -16.68 12.75 4.82
C THR A 46 -16.09 13.89 5.65
N PRO A 47 -15.11 13.66 6.54
CA PRO A 47 -14.26 12.45 6.63
C PRO A 47 -14.79 11.37 7.59
N TRP A 48 -14.99 10.14 7.06
CA TRP A 48 -15.37 8.97 7.87
C TRP A 48 -14.19 8.35 8.62
N LEU A 49 -12.96 8.82 8.36
CA LEU A 49 -11.76 8.37 9.06
C LEU A 49 -11.86 8.57 10.58
N VAL A 50 -12.65 9.56 10.98
CA VAL A 50 -12.92 9.97 12.37
C VAL A 50 -13.92 9.01 13.05
N ASP A 51 -15.02 8.68 12.37
CA ASP A 51 -16.11 7.84 12.93
C ASP A 51 -15.85 6.32 12.84
N TRP A 52 -14.80 5.91 12.11
CA TRP A 52 -14.36 4.52 11.95
C TRP A 52 -15.44 3.47 11.65
N PRO A 53 -16.31 3.68 10.64
CA PRO A 53 -17.22 2.63 10.19
C PRO A 53 -16.40 1.48 9.60
N ILE A 54 -16.40 0.32 10.29
CA ILE A 54 -15.64 -0.88 9.92
C ILE A 54 -15.87 -1.24 8.43
N SER A 55 -17.10 -1.10 7.94
CA SER A 55 -17.44 -1.35 6.54
C SER A 55 -16.63 -0.52 5.54
N ARG A 56 -16.42 0.78 5.81
CA ARG A 56 -15.64 1.66 4.92
C ARG A 56 -14.15 1.41 5.07
N PHE A 57 -13.69 1.08 6.26
CA PHE A 57 -12.30 0.68 6.47
C PHE A 57 -11.97 -0.61 5.70
N VAL A 58 -12.86 -1.61 5.76
CA VAL A 58 -12.74 -2.84 4.95
C VAL A 58 -12.81 -2.52 3.46
N GLY A 59 -13.71 -1.64 3.02
CA GLY A 59 -13.77 -1.20 1.63
C GLY A 59 -12.48 -0.51 1.16
N PHE A 60 -11.94 0.40 1.98
CA PHE A 60 -10.66 1.07 1.74
C PHE A 60 -9.51 0.06 1.60
N LEU A 61 -9.39 -0.88 2.55
CA LEU A 61 -8.37 -1.92 2.48
C LEU A 61 -8.56 -2.82 1.26
N GLY A 62 -9.79 -3.21 0.95
CA GLY A 62 -10.12 -4.04 -0.21
C GLY A 62 -9.74 -3.40 -1.53
N ILE A 63 -10.10 -2.12 -1.73
CA ILE A 63 -9.75 -1.37 -2.94
C ILE A 63 -8.23 -1.20 -3.04
N GLY A 64 -7.57 -0.79 -1.94
CA GLY A 64 -6.11 -0.65 -1.91
C GLY A 64 -5.39 -1.95 -2.25
N LEU A 65 -5.75 -3.06 -1.59
CA LEU A 65 -5.18 -4.38 -1.85
C LEU A 65 -5.43 -4.86 -3.27
N ALA A 66 -6.62 -4.62 -3.83
CA ALA A 66 -6.93 -5.02 -5.20
C ALA A 66 -6.06 -4.24 -6.21
N ILE A 67 -5.94 -2.92 -6.05
CA ILE A 67 -5.10 -2.09 -6.93
C ILE A 67 -3.63 -2.51 -6.79
N THR A 68 -3.13 -2.69 -5.57
CA THR A 68 -1.74 -3.12 -5.33
C THR A 68 -1.46 -4.49 -5.94
N ALA A 69 -2.36 -5.45 -5.79
CA ALA A 69 -2.22 -6.76 -6.41
C ALA A 69 -2.16 -6.65 -7.95
N MET A 70 -3.01 -5.81 -8.56
CA MET A 70 -2.97 -5.56 -10.00
C MET A 70 -1.64 -4.91 -10.43
N VAL A 71 -1.17 -3.89 -9.71
CA VAL A 71 0.10 -3.21 -10.00
C VAL A 71 1.28 -4.18 -9.87
N GLU A 72 1.32 -5.02 -8.84
CA GLU A 72 2.38 -6.02 -8.68
C GLU A 72 2.37 -7.05 -9.80
N VAL A 73 1.21 -7.55 -10.21
CA VAL A 73 1.11 -8.50 -11.34
C VAL A 73 1.62 -7.86 -12.64
N LEU A 74 1.30 -6.59 -12.89
CA LEU A 74 1.78 -5.86 -14.06
C LEU A 74 3.29 -5.57 -13.98
N ALA A 75 3.78 -5.15 -12.82
CA ALA A 75 5.18 -4.78 -12.62
C ALA A 75 6.11 -5.99 -12.68
N VAL A 76 5.73 -7.13 -12.10
CA VAL A 76 6.54 -8.36 -12.18
C VAL A 76 6.49 -8.99 -13.58
N GLY A 77 5.37 -8.80 -14.31
CA GLY A 77 5.20 -9.32 -15.66
C GLY A 77 5.79 -8.45 -16.77
N ALA A 78 6.19 -7.21 -16.47
CA ALA A 78 6.69 -6.26 -17.46
C ALA A 78 8.22 -6.17 -17.48
N ASP A 79 8.79 -6.06 -18.68
CA ASP A 79 10.25 -5.92 -18.87
C ASP A 79 10.83 -4.65 -18.22
N TRP A 80 10.01 -3.63 -18.01
CA TRP A 80 10.38 -2.36 -17.37
C TRP A 80 10.14 -2.34 -15.85
N GLY A 81 9.51 -3.38 -15.31
CA GLY A 81 9.12 -3.43 -13.90
C GLY A 81 10.23 -3.94 -12.99
N TRP A 82 9.84 -4.46 -11.83
CA TRP A 82 10.78 -4.90 -10.79
C TRP A 82 10.72 -6.40 -10.57
N SER A 83 11.88 -6.97 -10.22
CA SER A 83 12.02 -8.37 -9.86
C SER A 83 12.22 -8.52 -8.36
N TYR A 84 11.63 -9.56 -7.79
CA TYR A 84 11.81 -9.90 -6.39
C TYR A 84 13.18 -10.53 -6.13
N SER A 85 13.75 -10.26 -4.96
CA SER A 85 14.94 -10.97 -4.49
C SER A 85 14.58 -12.38 -4.02
N ALA A 86 15.59 -13.25 -3.89
CA ALA A 86 15.39 -14.64 -3.46
C ALA A 86 14.75 -14.78 -2.06
N ILE A 87 14.79 -13.71 -1.25
CA ILE A 87 14.24 -13.69 0.10
C ILE A 87 12.79 -13.19 0.17
N MET A 88 12.18 -12.80 -0.95
CA MET A 88 10.81 -12.29 -0.96
C MET A 88 9.80 -13.40 -0.67
N PRO A 89 9.06 -13.34 0.45
CA PRO A 89 7.95 -14.26 0.65
C PRO A 89 6.83 -13.95 -0.34
N LEU A 90 6.28 -14.98 -0.97
CA LEU A 90 5.15 -14.87 -1.89
C LEU A 90 3.86 -15.28 -1.18
N VAL A 91 2.75 -14.68 -1.60
CA VAL A 91 1.42 -15.12 -1.16
C VAL A 91 1.18 -16.53 -1.73
N PRO A 92 0.85 -17.54 -0.89
CA PRO A 92 0.65 -18.91 -1.34
C PRO A 92 -0.34 -19.01 -2.51
N GLY A 93 0.03 -19.76 -3.55
CA GLY A 93 -0.79 -19.93 -4.75
C GLY A 93 -0.73 -18.76 -5.74
N THR A 94 0.09 -17.74 -5.50
CA THR A 94 0.27 -16.60 -6.41
C THR A 94 1.75 -16.26 -6.62
N LYS A 95 2.02 -15.35 -7.57
CA LYS A 95 3.34 -14.72 -7.75
C LYS A 95 3.42 -13.34 -7.10
N ILE A 96 2.50 -13.00 -6.20
CA ILE A 96 2.43 -11.68 -5.58
C ILE A 96 3.30 -11.67 -4.33
N GLY A 97 4.13 -10.65 -4.18
CA GLY A 97 4.92 -10.41 -2.99
C GLY A 97 4.06 -10.20 -1.74
N LEU A 98 4.37 -10.91 -0.66
CA LEU A 98 3.64 -10.79 0.60
C LEU A 98 3.94 -9.46 1.32
N ILE A 99 5.14 -8.91 1.16
CA ILE A 99 5.57 -7.69 1.85
C ILE A 99 4.72 -6.45 1.47
N PRO A 100 4.46 -6.14 0.19
CA PRO A 100 3.53 -5.07 -0.21
C PRO A 100 2.13 -5.23 0.38
N ILE A 101 1.61 -6.45 0.34
CA ILE A 101 0.29 -6.79 0.89
C ILE A 101 0.24 -6.53 2.40
N ALA A 102 1.26 -7.01 3.13
CA ALA A 102 1.37 -6.78 4.57
C ALA A 102 1.47 -5.30 4.92
N MET A 103 2.20 -4.52 4.12
CA MET A 103 2.37 -3.08 4.34
C MET A 103 1.08 -2.30 4.07
N TRP A 104 0.28 -2.72 3.09
CA TRP A 104 -1.05 -2.18 2.85
C TRP A 104 -2.05 -2.40 3.97
N VAL A 105 -1.85 -3.42 4.81
CA VAL A 105 -2.64 -3.61 6.03
C VAL A 105 -2.01 -2.85 7.20
N ALA A 106 -0.70 -2.99 7.41
CA ALA A 106 0.00 -2.45 8.57
C ALA A 106 0.03 -0.91 8.58
N VAL A 107 0.40 -0.27 7.46
CA VAL A 107 0.60 1.18 7.41
C VAL A 107 -0.71 1.94 7.63
N PRO A 108 -1.84 1.66 6.94
CA PRO A 108 -3.06 2.40 7.17
C PRO A 108 -3.66 2.14 8.56
N THR A 109 -3.58 0.89 9.04
CA THR A 109 -4.06 0.53 10.39
C THR A 109 -3.27 1.25 11.47
N ALA A 110 -1.93 1.25 11.39
CA ALA A 110 -1.07 1.94 12.33
C ALA A 110 -1.24 3.46 12.27
N SER A 111 -1.35 4.04 11.07
CA SER A 111 -1.55 5.49 10.88
C SER A 111 -2.85 5.95 11.52
N LEU A 112 -3.92 5.17 11.32
CA LEU A 112 -5.23 5.45 11.89
C LEU A 112 -5.24 5.28 13.41
N TRP A 113 -4.61 4.23 13.92
CA TRP A 113 -4.43 4.02 15.36
C TRP A 113 -3.68 5.20 16.01
N LEU A 114 -2.62 5.67 15.36
CA LEU A 114 -1.83 6.81 15.84
C LEU A 114 -2.65 8.11 15.83
N ALA A 115 -3.40 8.38 14.74
CA ALA A 115 -4.28 9.55 14.65
C ALA A 115 -5.26 9.61 15.83
N ARG A 116 -5.84 8.47 16.21
CA ARG A 116 -6.72 8.37 17.38
C ARG A 116 -5.99 8.67 18.69
N ARG A 117 -4.80 8.11 18.90
CA ARG A 117 -4.01 8.39 20.12
C ARG A 117 -3.60 9.86 20.24
N LEU A 118 -3.35 10.52 19.12
CA LEU A 118 -2.98 11.94 19.08
C LEU A 118 -4.20 12.88 19.17
N GLY A 119 -5.42 12.35 19.29
CA GLY A 119 -6.62 13.14 19.59
C GLY A 119 -7.29 13.79 18.37
N THR A 120 -7.03 13.32 17.15
CA THR A 120 -7.76 13.78 15.95
C THR A 120 -9.06 12.97 15.67
N GLY A 121 -9.45 12.08 16.58
CA GLY A 121 -10.73 11.33 16.55
C GLY A 121 -11.76 11.88 17.54
N PRO A 122 -13.07 11.59 17.36
CA PRO A 122 -14.12 12.18 18.18
C PRO A 122 -14.03 11.60 19.60
N ARG A 123 -14.29 12.47 20.60
CA ARG A 123 -14.41 12.09 22.01
C ARG A 123 -15.68 11.30 22.26
#